data_AF-A0A533SNT7-F1
#
_entry.id   AF-A0A533SNT7-F1
#
_cell.length_a   1.000
_cell.length_b   1.000
_cell.length_c   1.000
_cell.angle_alpha   90.00
_cell.angle_beta   90.00
_cell.angle_gamma   90.00
#
_symmetry.space_group_name_H-M   'P 1'
#
loop_
_entity.id
_entity.type
_entity.pdbx_description
1 polymer ?
#
loop_
_entity_poly.entity_id
_entity_poly.type
_entity_poly.pdbx_seq_one_letter_code
_entity_poly.pdbx_strand_id
1 'polypeptide(L)'
;MTKVIKAESKKIAVKAMAERILAARGDERETLLAECDEIAAVVPLLPPEELLFTLREADRDAAVTILSHARTAQLQAMLDLELWDKDRLRPERAQWWVLLMEECGEKPLAKWLKNIDYAELSVLFAPLAKASFQNEEGEPPEGGEEEASFSLDGVHFFTVPAKIEPAARKILTILRMESHQKYLHVLET
;
A
#
# COMPACT_ATOMS: atom_id res chain seq x y z
N MET A 1 30.12 -26.36 6.19
CA MET A 1 29.22 -27.15 5.33
C MET A 1 27.79 -27.22 5.88
N THR A 2 27.56 -27.48 7.17
CA THR A 2 26.21 -27.67 7.76
C THR A 2 25.25 -26.47 7.64
N LYS A 3 25.73 -25.22 7.75
CA LYS A 3 24.89 -24.02 7.59
C LYS A 3 24.38 -23.83 6.15
N VAL A 4 25.21 -24.14 5.16
CA VAL A 4 24.87 -23.98 3.73
C VAL A 4 23.78 -24.97 3.35
N ILE A 5 23.94 -26.23 3.75
CA ILE A 5 22.94 -27.29 3.51
C ILE A 5 21.58 -26.92 4.16
N LYS A 6 21.59 -26.43 5.41
CA LYS A 6 20.37 -26.01 6.10
C LYS A 6 19.67 -24.83 5.40
N ALA A 7 20.41 -23.87 4.87
CA ALA A 7 19.86 -22.74 4.14
C ALA A 7 19.25 -23.17 2.80
N GLU A 8 19.92 -24.06 2.07
CA GLU A 8 19.42 -24.67 0.83
C GLU A 8 18.09 -25.41 1.08
N SER A 9 18.04 -26.26 2.11
CA SER A 9 16.83 -27.01 2.47
C SER A 9 15.67 -26.09 2.84
N LYS A 10 15.94 -25.01 3.59
CA LYS A 10 14.91 -24.02 3.95
C LYS A 10 14.36 -23.32 2.70
N LYS A 11 15.23 -22.94 1.75
CA LYS A 11 14.82 -22.28 0.51
C LYS A 11 13.92 -23.18 -0.35
N ILE A 12 14.24 -24.47 -0.43
CA ILE A 12 13.42 -25.47 -1.13
C ILE A 12 12.04 -25.58 -0.45
N ALA A 13 11.99 -25.65 0.88
CA ALA A 13 10.73 -25.73 1.61
C ALA A 13 9.84 -24.49 1.40
N VAL A 14 10.41 -23.29 1.45
CA VAL A 14 9.68 -22.03 1.18
C VAL A 14 9.12 -22.01 -0.23
N LYS A 15 9.89 -22.46 -1.22
CA LYS A 15 9.42 -22.53 -2.62
C LYS A 15 8.27 -23.53 -2.78
N ALA A 16 8.40 -24.72 -2.20
CA ALA A 16 7.34 -25.73 -2.22
C ALA A 16 6.06 -25.24 -1.53
N MET A 17 6.20 -24.46 -0.44
CA MET A 17 5.06 -23.83 0.22
C MET A 17 4.37 -22.79 -0.69
N ALA A 18 5.14 -21.93 -1.35
CA ALA A 18 4.58 -20.97 -2.31
C ALA A 18 3.84 -21.68 -3.46
N GLU A 19 4.42 -22.74 -4.02
CA GLU A 19 3.78 -23.56 -5.07
C GLU A 19 2.48 -24.21 -4.57
N ARG A 20 2.44 -24.70 -3.33
CA ARG A 20 1.22 -25.24 -2.71
C ARG A 20 0.13 -24.19 -2.52
N ILE A 21 0.48 -23.00 -2.03
CA ILE A 21 -0.47 -21.89 -1.84
C ILE A 21 -1.08 -21.46 -3.19
N LEU A 22 -0.29 -21.43 -4.26
CA LEU A 22 -0.76 -21.08 -5.60
C LEU A 22 -1.69 -22.15 -6.20
N ALA A 23 -1.51 -23.41 -5.82
CA ALA A 23 -2.38 -24.50 -6.26
C ALA A 23 -3.72 -24.52 -5.49
N ALA A 24 -3.74 -24.02 -4.26
CA ALA A 24 -4.93 -23.94 -3.42
C ALA A 24 -5.92 -22.86 -3.91
N ARG A 25 -7.20 -23.03 -3.57
CA ARG A 25 -8.30 -22.12 -3.95
C ARG A 25 -9.22 -21.85 -2.77
N GLY A 26 -9.83 -20.67 -2.73
CA GLY A 26 -10.78 -20.25 -1.70
C GLY A 26 -10.24 -20.46 -0.27
N ASP A 27 -11.08 -20.97 0.61
CA ASP A 27 -10.80 -21.21 2.04
C ASP A 27 -9.51 -22.00 2.32
N GLU A 28 -9.13 -22.93 1.44
CA GLU A 28 -7.87 -23.69 1.60
C GLU A 28 -6.66 -22.74 1.50
N ARG A 29 -6.68 -21.82 0.54
CA ARG A 29 -5.59 -20.88 0.33
C ARG A 29 -5.46 -19.91 1.50
N GLU A 30 -6.59 -19.41 1.99
CA GLU A 30 -6.63 -18.54 3.16
C GLU A 30 -6.05 -19.24 4.40
N THR A 31 -6.49 -20.47 4.66
CA THR A 31 -5.99 -21.30 5.76
C THR A 31 -4.47 -21.49 5.65
N LEU A 32 -3.97 -21.84 4.46
CA LEU A 32 -2.53 -22.03 4.24
C LEU A 32 -1.71 -20.77 4.48
N LEU A 33 -2.24 -19.60 4.12
CA LEU A 33 -1.55 -18.33 4.36
C LEU A 33 -1.58 -17.93 5.83
N ALA A 34 -2.72 -18.10 6.51
CA ALA A 34 -2.87 -17.80 7.93
C ALA A 34 -1.97 -18.67 8.82
N GLU A 35 -1.80 -19.94 8.46
CA GLU A 35 -0.97 -20.90 9.21
C GLU A 35 0.51 -20.93 8.77
N CYS A 36 0.91 -20.07 7.82
CA CYS A 36 2.26 -20.10 7.28
C CYS A 36 3.29 -19.40 8.18
N ASP A 37 4.04 -20.18 8.97
CA ASP A 37 5.15 -19.69 9.81
C ASP A 37 6.21 -18.86 9.04
N GLU A 38 6.39 -19.15 7.74
CA GLU A 38 7.39 -18.52 6.88
C GLU A 38 6.75 -17.51 5.91
N ILE A 39 5.61 -16.91 6.26
CA ILE A 39 4.83 -16.01 5.38
C ILE A 39 5.68 -14.86 4.81
N ALA A 40 6.60 -14.32 5.61
CA ALA A 40 7.53 -13.26 5.19
C ALA A 40 8.49 -13.69 4.07
N ALA A 41 8.78 -14.98 3.95
CA ALA A 41 9.60 -15.55 2.87
C ALA A 41 8.76 -16.05 1.70
N VAL A 42 7.50 -16.43 1.95
CA VAL A 42 6.57 -17.00 0.95
C VAL A 42 5.85 -15.93 0.14
N VAL A 43 5.24 -14.92 0.77
CA VAL A 43 4.51 -13.83 0.08
C VAL A 43 5.34 -13.16 -1.03
N PRO A 44 6.65 -12.88 -0.82
CA PRO A 44 7.49 -12.32 -1.87
C PRO A 44 7.69 -13.21 -3.12
N LEU A 45 7.33 -14.50 -3.06
CA LEU A 45 7.40 -15.43 -4.18
C LEU A 45 6.08 -15.55 -4.95
N LEU A 46 4.98 -15.06 -4.39
CA LEU A 46 3.66 -15.13 -5.04
C LEU A 46 3.55 -14.07 -6.15
N PRO A 47 2.94 -14.37 -7.30
CA PRO A 47 2.64 -13.36 -8.32
C PRO A 47 1.73 -12.24 -7.76
N PRO A 48 1.89 -10.98 -8.20
CA PRO A 48 1.08 -9.87 -7.71
C PRO A 48 -0.43 -10.03 -8.01
N GLU A 49 -0.78 -10.61 -9.16
CA GLU A 49 -2.18 -10.87 -9.53
C GLU A 49 -2.82 -11.86 -8.56
N GLU A 50 -2.07 -12.91 -8.22
CA GLU A 50 -2.49 -13.94 -7.28
C GLU A 50 -2.61 -13.38 -5.86
N LEU A 51 -1.70 -12.50 -5.43
CA LEU A 51 -1.83 -11.78 -4.17
C LEU A 51 -3.08 -10.90 -4.17
N LEU A 52 -3.33 -10.16 -5.23
CA LEU A 52 -4.50 -9.29 -5.35
C LEU A 52 -5.81 -10.06 -5.20
N PHE A 53 -5.95 -11.20 -5.88
CA PHE A 53 -7.13 -12.06 -5.72
C PHE A 53 -7.27 -12.56 -4.28
N THR A 54 -6.15 -12.94 -3.65
CA THR A 54 -6.15 -13.36 -2.24
C THR A 54 -6.65 -12.25 -1.32
N LEU A 55 -6.14 -11.02 -1.48
CA LEU A 55 -6.51 -9.88 -0.64
C LEU A 55 -7.99 -9.50 -0.78
N ARG A 56 -8.60 -9.79 -1.93
CA ARG A 56 -10.03 -9.53 -2.19
C ARG A 56 -10.95 -10.58 -1.55
N GLU A 57 -10.47 -11.80 -1.36
CA GLU A 57 -11.22 -12.89 -0.75
C GLU A 57 -11.00 -12.95 0.78
N ALA A 58 -9.82 -12.56 1.24
CA ALA A 58 -9.44 -12.57 2.64
C ALA A 58 -10.24 -11.58 3.48
N ASP A 59 -10.41 -11.91 4.76
CA ASP A 59 -10.84 -10.92 5.75
C ASP A 59 -9.79 -9.79 5.94
N ARG A 60 -10.17 -8.76 6.69
CA ARG A 60 -9.34 -7.55 6.84
C ARG A 60 -7.99 -7.85 7.51
N ASP A 61 -7.98 -8.64 8.58
CA ASP A 61 -6.78 -8.93 9.36
C ASP A 61 -5.80 -9.80 8.57
N ALA A 62 -6.33 -10.79 7.83
CA ALA A 62 -5.56 -11.60 6.92
C ALA A 62 -4.99 -10.76 5.76
N ALA A 63 -5.79 -9.88 5.16
CA ALA A 63 -5.34 -8.98 4.10
C ALA A 63 -4.19 -8.07 4.56
N VAL A 64 -4.30 -7.46 5.75
CA VAL A 64 -3.24 -6.63 6.35
C VAL A 64 -1.98 -7.45 6.56
N THR A 65 -2.11 -8.65 7.13
CA THR A 65 -0.98 -9.55 7.40
C THR A 65 -0.26 -9.94 6.11
N ILE A 66 -0.99 -10.40 5.10
CA ILE A 66 -0.44 -10.79 3.80
C ILE A 66 0.23 -9.59 3.13
N LEU A 67 -0.47 -8.45 3.04
CA LEU A 67 0.04 -7.27 2.36
C LEU A 67 1.32 -6.76 3.02
N SER A 68 1.43 -6.78 4.36
CA SER A 68 2.61 -6.31 5.10
C SER A 68 3.93 -6.99 4.69
N HIS A 69 3.85 -8.20 4.12
CA HIS A 69 4.98 -8.98 3.65
C HIS A 69 5.29 -8.82 2.14
N ALA A 70 4.45 -8.10 1.40
CA ALA A 70 4.65 -7.85 -0.03
C ALA A 70 5.92 -7.03 -0.32
N ARG A 71 6.52 -7.27 -1.48
CA ARG A 71 7.54 -6.40 -2.07
C ARG A 71 6.88 -5.16 -2.67
N THR A 72 7.63 -4.06 -2.73
CA THR A 72 7.16 -2.82 -3.37
C THR A 72 6.72 -3.04 -4.81
N ALA A 73 7.49 -3.82 -5.59
CA ALA A 73 7.12 -4.14 -6.97
C ALA A 73 5.79 -4.93 -7.07
N GLN A 74 5.47 -5.77 -6.08
CA GLN A 74 4.18 -6.46 -6.04
C GLN A 74 3.06 -5.46 -5.71
N LEU A 75 3.26 -4.58 -4.73
CA LEU A 75 2.31 -3.51 -4.42
C LEU A 75 2.03 -2.62 -5.63
N GLN A 76 3.07 -2.15 -6.33
CA GLN A 76 2.94 -1.33 -7.54
C GLN A 76 2.10 -2.02 -8.60
N ALA A 77 2.39 -3.28 -8.91
CA ALA A 77 1.61 -4.06 -9.86
C ALA A 77 0.14 -4.21 -9.42
N MET A 78 -0.14 -4.42 -8.14
CA MET A 78 -1.51 -4.49 -7.63
C MET A 78 -2.25 -3.15 -7.74
N LEU A 79 -1.58 -2.03 -7.45
CA LEU A 79 -2.16 -0.68 -7.61
C LEU A 79 -2.47 -0.38 -9.08
N ASP A 80 -1.56 -0.73 -10.00
CA ASP A 80 -1.77 -0.54 -11.44
C ASP A 80 -2.97 -1.37 -11.95
N LEU A 81 -3.15 -2.59 -11.45
CA LEU A 81 -4.31 -3.41 -11.81
C LEU A 81 -5.63 -2.90 -11.22
N GLU A 82 -5.59 -2.30 -10.04
CA GLU A 82 -6.80 -2.00 -9.26
C GLU A 82 -7.30 -0.57 -9.42
N LEU A 83 -6.41 0.42 -9.48
CA LEU A 83 -6.80 1.82 -9.38
C LEU A 83 -7.46 2.36 -10.66
N TRP A 84 -7.27 1.66 -11.78
CA TRP A 84 -7.81 2.02 -13.08
C TRP A 84 -9.13 1.30 -13.41
N ASP A 85 -10.01 2.02 -14.08
CA ASP A 85 -11.11 1.48 -14.88
C ASP A 85 -11.00 2.09 -16.28
N LYS A 86 -10.39 1.33 -17.19
CA LYS A 86 -9.98 1.79 -18.52
C LYS A 86 -9.02 2.98 -18.39
N ASP A 87 -9.50 4.19 -18.71
CA ASP A 87 -8.77 5.44 -18.74
C ASP A 87 -9.05 6.33 -17.52
N ARG A 88 -9.79 5.82 -16.52
CA ARG A 88 -10.20 6.60 -15.35
C ARG A 88 -9.71 6.00 -14.04
N LEU A 89 -9.19 6.85 -13.16
CA LEU A 89 -8.90 6.48 -11.78
C LEU A 89 -10.20 6.35 -10.97
N ARG A 90 -10.22 5.40 -10.05
CA ARG A 90 -11.37 5.09 -9.18
C ARG A 90 -11.08 5.54 -7.74
N PRO A 91 -11.62 6.71 -7.30
CA PRO A 91 -11.34 7.23 -5.97
C PRO A 91 -11.67 6.25 -4.85
N GLU A 92 -12.76 5.49 -4.96
CA GLU A 92 -13.18 4.56 -3.90
C GLU A 92 -12.17 3.42 -3.71
N ARG A 93 -11.56 2.95 -4.81
CA ARG A 93 -10.50 1.93 -4.75
C ARG A 93 -9.22 2.49 -4.16
N ALA A 94 -8.85 3.71 -4.55
CA ALA A 94 -7.70 4.40 -3.98
C ALA A 94 -7.88 4.64 -2.47
N GLN A 95 -9.07 5.02 -2.01
CA GLN A 95 -9.39 5.16 -0.58
C GLN A 95 -9.19 3.84 0.16
N TRP A 96 -9.71 2.74 -0.38
CA TRP A 96 -9.55 1.41 0.23
C TRP A 96 -8.08 1.03 0.35
N TRP A 97 -7.27 1.29 -0.68
CA TRP A 97 -5.84 1.02 -0.67
C TRP A 97 -5.08 1.89 0.34
N VAL A 98 -5.37 3.19 0.43
CA VAL A 98 -4.77 4.08 1.44
C VAL A 98 -5.05 3.55 2.85
N LEU A 99 -6.29 3.15 3.14
CA LEU A 99 -6.65 2.59 4.44
C LEU A 99 -5.95 1.24 4.70
N LEU A 100 -5.93 0.33 3.72
CA LEU A 100 -5.28 -0.98 3.89
C LEU A 100 -3.77 -0.84 4.10
N MET A 101 -3.12 0.04 3.33
CA MET A 101 -1.69 0.32 3.47
C MET A 101 -1.36 0.93 4.83
N GLU A 102 -2.23 1.81 5.35
CA GLU A 102 -2.08 2.39 6.68
C GLU A 102 -2.06 1.32 7.79
N GLU A 103 -2.99 0.38 7.70
CA GLU A 103 -3.17 -0.70 8.68
C GLU A 103 -1.99 -1.69 8.71
N CYS A 104 -1.23 -1.82 7.60
CA CYS A 104 0.02 -2.60 7.59
C CYS A 104 1.12 -2.02 8.49
N GLY A 105 0.97 -0.78 8.96
CA GLY A 105 1.88 -0.14 9.88
C GLY A 105 3.10 0.51 9.23
N GLU A 106 3.90 1.18 10.06
CA GLU A 106 4.94 2.10 9.59
C GLU A 106 6.09 1.43 8.83
N LYS A 107 6.51 0.23 9.26
CA LYS A 107 7.67 -0.45 8.66
C LYS A 107 7.41 -0.91 7.23
N PRO A 108 6.28 -1.59 6.90
CA PRO A 108 5.93 -1.86 5.50
C PRO A 108 5.73 -0.58 4.68
N LEU A 109 5.02 0.41 5.22
CA LEU A 109 4.82 1.70 4.56
C LEU A 109 6.13 2.37 4.17
N ALA A 110 7.06 2.54 5.12
CA ALA A 110 8.36 3.16 4.86
C ALA A 110 9.13 2.43 3.76
N LYS A 111 9.15 1.09 3.80
CA LYS A 111 9.77 0.26 2.75
C LYS A 111 9.13 0.49 1.37
N TRP A 112 7.80 0.58 1.29
CA TRP A 112 7.11 0.81 0.03
C TRP A 112 7.33 2.23 -0.47
N LEU A 113 7.05 3.24 0.34
CA LEU A 113 7.14 4.66 -0.02
C LEU A 113 8.56 5.07 -0.43
N LYS A 114 9.58 4.48 0.19
CA LYS A 114 10.97 4.66 -0.23
C LYS A 114 11.23 4.20 -1.66
N ASN A 115 10.60 3.11 -2.11
CA ASN A 115 10.95 2.43 -3.36
C ASN A 115 9.86 2.51 -4.45
N ILE A 116 8.65 2.96 -4.14
CA ILE A 116 7.54 3.09 -5.09
C ILE A 116 7.84 4.20 -6.10
N ASP A 117 7.49 4.03 -7.37
CA ASP A 117 7.77 5.05 -8.37
C ASP A 117 6.79 6.22 -8.28
N TYR A 118 7.20 7.34 -8.87
CA TYR A 118 6.42 8.57 -8.89
C TYR A 118 5.05 8.40 -9.55
N ALA A 119 4.98 7.56 -10.58
CA ALA A 119 3.73 7.29 -11.29
C ALA A 119 2.68 6.64 -10.38
N GLU A 120 3.03 5.60 -9.61
CA GLU A 120 2.05 4.97 -8.71
C GLU A 120 1.65 5.87 -7.56
N LEU A 121 2.53 6.76 -7.09
CA LEU A 121 2.15 7.79 -6.12
C LEU A 121 1.10 8.74 -6.70
N SER A 122 1.27 9.18 -7.94
CA SER A 122 0.25 10.01 -8.59
C SER A 122 -1.05 9.26 -8.78
N VAL A 123 -1.01 8.01 -9.25
CA VAL A 123 -2.22 7.19 -9.44
C VAL A 123 -2.95 6.97 -8.11
N LEU A 124 -2.23 6.80 -7.00
CA LEU A 124 -2.81 6.61 -5.68
C LEU A 124 -3.43 7.90 -5.11
N PHE A 125 -2.74 9.03 -5.23
CA PHE A 125 -3.14 10.27 -4.56
C PHE A 125 -3.93 11.27 -5.42
N ALA A 126 -3.74 11.32 -6.75
CA ALA A 126 -4.49 12.21 -7.65
C ALA A 126 -6.02 12.16 -7.46
N PRO A 127 -6.66 10.98 -7.30
CA PRO A 127 -8.11 10.93 -7.14
C PRO A 127 -8.58 11.23 -5.71
N LEU A 128 -7.64 11.41 -4.76
CA LEU A 128 -7.91 11.52 -3.33
C LEU A 128 -7.50 12.85 -2.72
N ALA A 129 -6.47 13.50 -3.25
CA ALA A 129 -5.80 14.60 -2.60
C ALA A 129 -5.64 15.77 -3.56
N LYS A 130 -5.99 16.96 -3.08
CA LYS A 130 -5.71 18.23 -3.76
C LYS A 130 -4.74 19.02 -2.90
N ALA A 131 -3.59 19.37 -3.47
CA ALA A 131 -2.64 20.26 -2.84
C ALA A 131 -2.98 21.73 -3.15
N SER A 132 -2.87 22.60 -2.16
CA SER A 132 -3.09 24.04 -2.31
C SER A 132 -2.28 24.83 -1.29
N PHE A 133 -2.07 26.10 -1.57
CA PHE A 133 -1.47 27.02 -0.60
C PHE A 133 -2.52 27.53 0.39
N GLN A 134 -2.06 28.05 1.53
CA GLN A 134 -2.91 28.83 2.44
C GLN A 134 -3.69 29.92 1.68
N ASN A 135 -4.88 30.24 2.15
CA ASN A 135 -5.65 31.38 1.63
C ASN A 135 -5.00 32.72 2.05
N GLU A 136 -5.58 33.84 1.61
CA GLU A 136 -5.07 35.19 1.94
C GLU A 136 -5.06 35.48 3.46
N GLU A 137 -5.86 34.75 4.24
CA GLU A 137 -5.98 34.87 5.69
C GLU A 137 -5.03 33.91 6.45
N GLY A 138 -4.25 33.10 5.73
CA GLY A 138 -3.34 32.10 6.32
C GLY A 138 -4.05 30.85 6.85
N GLU A 139 -5.32 30.67 6.51
CA GLU A 139 -6.13 29.54 6.90
C GLU A 139 -6.05 28.39 5.88
N PRO A 140 -6.38 27.15 6.29
CA PRO A 140 -6.56 26.05 5.35
C PRO A 140 -7.60 26.44 4.28
N PRO A 141 -7.47 25.93 3.05
CA PRO A 141 -8.54 26.03 2.06
C PRO A 141 -9.85 25.48 2.62
N GLU A 142 -10.97 26.16 2.36
CA GLU A 142 -12.31 25.65 2.67
C GLU A 142 -12.54 24.35 1.89
N GLY A 143 -12.76 23.25 2.62
CA GLY A 143 -13.17 21.96 2.06
C GLY A 143 -14.69 21.82 2.04
N GLY A 144 -15.20 20.87 1.26
CA GLY A 144 -16.60 20.46 1.35
C GLY A 144 -16.93 19.76 2.68
N GLU A 145 -18.22 19.54 2.97
CA GLU A 145 -18.69 18.91 4.22
C GLU A 145 -18.09 17.52 4.49
N GLU A 146 -17.66 16.79 3.45
CA GLU A 146 -17.05 15.46 3.54
C GLU A 146 -15.52 15.46 3.32
N GLU A 147 -14.89 16.63 3.26
CA GLU A 147 -13.46 16.79 3.07
C GLU A 147 -12.79 17.30 4.36
N ALA A 148 -11.52 16.98 4.51
CA ALA A 148 -10.68 17.47 5.59
C ALA A 148 -9.37 18.02 5.02
N SER A 149 -8.97 19.18 5.52
CA SER A 149 -7.75 19.88 5.11
C SER A 149 -6.66 19.74 6.17
N PHE A 150 -5.44 19.47 5.75
CA PHE A 150 -4.29 19.43 6.65
C PHE A 150 -2.98 19.81 6.01
N SER A 151 -2.04 20.30 6.82
CA SER A 151 -0.68 20.60 6.39
C SER A 151 0.35 19.83 7.23
N LEU A 152 1.48 19.50 6.60
CA LEU A 152 2.65 18.90 7.25
C LEU A 152 3.81 19.89 7.44
N ASP A 153 3.73 21.07 6.82
CA ASP A 153 4.77 22.10 6.83
C ASP A 153 4.24 23.51 7.18
N GLY A 154 2.92 23.65 7.34
CA GLY A 154 2.23 24.91 7.62
C GLY A 154 2.03 25.80 6.39
N VAL A 155 2.44 25.35 5.19
CA VAL A 155 2.40 26.15 3.95
C VAL A 155 1.55 25.48 2.89
N HIS A 156 1.74 24.18 2.67
CA HIS A 156 0.98 23.39 1.71
C HIS A 156 -0.09 22.58 2.44
N PHE A 157 -1.32 22.68 1.97
CA PHE A 157 -2.47 21.96 2.49
C PHE A 157 -2.92 20.89 1.51
N PHE A 158 -3.10 19.67 2.03
CA PHE A 158 -3.83 18.61 1.37
C PHE A 158 -5.29 18.66 1.79
N THR A 159 -6.19 18.68 0.81
CA THR A 159 -7.62 18.43 1.01
C THR A 159 -7.91 17.01 0.54
N VAL A 160 -8.44 16.17 1.43
CA VAL A 160 -8.77 14.76 1.16
C VAL A 160 -10.16 14.40 1.71
N PRO A 161 -10.79 13.29 1.28
CA PRO A 161 -11.99 12.79 1.95
C PRO A 161 -11.74 12.57 3.45
N ALA A 162 -12.63 13.10 4.30
CA ALA A 162 -12.46 13.10 5.76
C ALA A 162 -12.26 11.68 6.32
N LYS A 163 -12.88 10.66 5.70
CA LYS A 163 -12.77 9.25 6.10
C LYS A 163 -11.35 8.69 6.00
N ILE A 164 -10.51 9.24 5.12
CA ILE A 164 -9.13 8.76 4.92
C ILE A 164 -8.09 9.71 5.49
N GLU A 165 -8.49 10.86 6.04
CA GLU A 165 -7.56 11.91 6.47
C GLU A 165 -6.47 11.40 7.42
N PRO A 166 -6.77 10.62 8.48
CA PRO A 166 -5.73 10.13 9.38
C PRO A 166 -4.72 9.24 8.66
N ALA A 167 -5.21 8.40 7.73
CA ALA A 167 -4.38 7.49 6.95
C ALA A 167 -3.53 8.23 5.92
N ALA A 168 -4.13 9.13 5.15
CA ALA A 168 -3.44 9.97 4.19
C ALA A 168 -2.36 10.81 4.87
N ARG A 169 -2.67 11.45 6.01
CA ARG A 169 -1.70 12.21 6.81
C ARG A 169 -0.52 11.35 7.23
N LYS A 170 -0.76 10.16 7.78
CA LYS A 170 0.30 9.26 8.23
C LYS A 170 1.18 8.80 7.07
N ILE A 171 0.58 8.37 5.96
CA ILE A 171 1.33 7.94 4.77
C ILE A 171 2.16 9.09 4.20
N LEU A 172 1.60 10.29 4.05
CA LEU A 172 2.32 11.46 3.54
C LEU A 172 3.42 11.93 4.50
N THR A 173 3.22 11.78 5.81
CA THR A 173 4.26 12.05 6.82
C THR A 173 5.45 11.11 6.63
N ILE A 174 5.19 9.80 6.51
CA ILE A 174 6.25 8.80 6.26
C ILE A 174 6.90 9.06 4.90
N LEU A 175 6.13 9.36 3.85
CA LEU A 175 6.67 9.67 2.53
C LEU A 175 7.64 10.86 2.57
N ARG A 176 7.26 11.93 3.28
CA ARG A 176 8.13 13.11 3.46
C ARG A 176 9.44 12.76 4.17
N MET A 177 9.39 11.87 5.17
CA MET A 177 10.57 11.41 5.90
C MET A 177 11.47 10.51 5.05
N GLU A 178 10.90 9.57 4.29
CA GLU A 178 11.64 8.62 3.46
C GLU A 178 12.17 9.24 2.15
N SER A 179 11.42 10.16 1.55
CA SER A 179 11.79 10.85 0.32
C SER A 179 11.06 12.18 0.16
N HIS A 180 11.75 13.27 0.50
CA HIS A 180 11.20 14.61 0.32
C HIS A 180 10.82 14.91 -1.14
N GLN A 181 11.58 14.40 -2.12
CA GLN A 181 11.29 14.57 -3.56
C GLN A 181 9.97 13.92 -3.97
N LYS A 182 9.69 12.70 -3.49
CA LYS A 182 8.41 12.03 -3.76
C LYS A 182 7.24 12.73 -3.07
N TYR A 183 7.46 13.27 -1.88
CA TYR A 183 6.47 14.12 -1.22
C TYR A 183 6.14 15.37 -2.04
N LEU A 184 7.15 16.08 -2.56
CA LEU A 184 6.95 17.24 -3.44
C LEU A 184 6.19 16.86 -4.71
N HIS A 185 6.51 15.72 -5.32
CA HIS A 185 5.77 15.22 -6.48
C HIS A 185 4.27 15.01 -6.20
N VAL A 186 3.91 14.50 -5.03
CA VAL A 186 2.49 14.35 -4.64
C VAL A 186 1.80 15.71 -4.44
N LEU A 187 2.54 16.77 -4.08
CA LEU A 187 1.99 18.14 -4.05
C LEU A 187 1.71 18.70 -5.45
N GLU A 188 2.35 18.17 -6.48
CA GLU A 188 2.22 18.64 -7.88
C GLU A 188 1.22 17.82 -8.70
N THR A 189 0.69 16.74 -8.13
CA THR A 189 -0.20 15.79 -8.82
C THR A 189 -1.62 16.33 -8.97
#